data_AF-A0A1C6H976-F1
#
_entry.id   AF-A0A1C6H976-F1
#
_cell.length_a   1.000
_cell.length_b   1.000
_cell.length_c   1.000
_cell.angle_alpha   90.00
_cell.angle_beta   90.00
_cell.angle_gamma   90.00
#
_symmetry.space_group_name_H-M   'P 1'
#
loop_
_entity.id
_entity.type
_entity.pdbx_description
1 polymer ?
#
loop_
_entity_poly.entity_id
_entity_poly.type
_entity_poly.pdbx_seq_one_letter_code
_entity_poly.pdbx_strand_id
1 'polypeptide(L)'
;MDNEETLQAAMMILYLVKLVDSCERLPKFLELVGDDLELCWDNQYLAEQCACECIFQDTKTYYHEEKRVSRQEWTEPRGVYVFRDPLLSRFDTLCREYEAQKGIPKVESPYVRQLEDTIHRAMQFDDYSYDYLWKDGTEDRKGPKIVLFLFEEFCTYSDIPEGLRKILDTCAWGIKQLERELGQQENNVISLPATAAPEYKEAA
;
A
#
# COMPACT_ATOMS: atom_id res chain seq x y z
N MET A 1 -5.56 36.26 -11.57
CA MET A 1 -5.38 34.81 -11.41
C MET A 1 -4.88 34.32 -12.75
N ASP A 2 -3.70 33.72 -12.78
CA ASP A 2 -3.01 33.46 -14.05
C ASP A 2 -3.66 32.28 -14.78
N ASN A 3 -3.79 32.36 -16.10
CA ASN A 3 -4.38 31.26 -16.89
C ASN A 3 -3.54 29.98 -16.77
N GLU A 4 -2.25 30.12 -16.49
CA GLU A 4 -1.28 29.04 -16.31
C GLU A 4 -1.53 28.25 -15.02
N GLU A 5 -1.77 28.92 -13.89
CA GLU A 5 -2.08 28.28 -12.60
C GLU A 5 -3.39 27.48 -12.67
N THR A 6 -4.40 28.05 -13.33
CA THR A 6 -5.69 27.37 -13.53
C THR A 6 -5.54 26.12 -14.41
N LEU A 7 -4.72 26.22 -15.46
CA LEU A 7 -4.43 25.08 -16.33
C LEU A 7 -3.68 23.98 -15.58
N GLN A 8 -2.68 24.35 -14.77
CA GLN A 8 -1.92 23.39 -13.95
C GLN A 8 -2.83 22.66 -12.95
N ALA A 9 -3.71 23.39 -12.27
CA ALA A 9 -4.69 22.81 -11.35
C ALA A 9 -5.64 21.84 -12.07
N ALA A 10 -6.20 22.25 -13.21
CA ALA A 10 -7.07 21.39 -14.01
C ALA A 10 -6.35 20.12 -14.47
N MET A 11 -5.09 20.23 -14.91
CA MET A 11 -4.28 19.08 -15.30
C MET A 11 -3.99 18.14 -14.13
N MET A 12 -3.72 18.68 -12.94
CA MET A 12 -3.51 17.89 -11.72
C MET A 12 -4.78 17.12 -11.34
N ILE A 13 -5.94 17.77 -11.32
CA ILE A 13 -7.22 17.11 -11.02
C ILE A 13 -7.47 15.97 -12.00
N LEU A 14 -7.31 16.21 -13.31
CA LEU A 14 -7.48 15.17 -14.34
C LEU A 14 -6.48 14.01 -14.20
N TYR A 15 -5.23 14.31 -13.81
CA TYR A 15 -4.23 13.31 -13.53
C TYR A 15 -4.65 12.41 -12.36
N LEU A 16 -5.12 13.01 -11.25
CA LEU A 16 -5.59 12.28 -10.08
C LEU A 16 -6.81 11.41 -10.39
N VAL A 17 -7.77 11.94 -11.16
CA VAL A 17 -8.94 11.16 -11.62
C VAL A 17 -8.48 9.93 -12.39
N LYS A 18 -7.56 10.09 -13.35
CA LYS A 18 -7.00 8.96 -14.11
C LYS A 18 -6.29 7.96 -13.21
N LEU A 19 -5.50 8.43 -12.26
CA LEU A 19 -4.76 7.59 -11.32
C LEU A 19 -5.72 6.72 -10.49
N VAL A 20 -6.74 7.35 -9.93
CA VAL A 20 -7.77 6.69 -9.11
C VAL A 20 -8.63 5.73 -9.94
N ASP A 21 -8.98 6.10 -11.17
CA ASP A 21 -9.73 5.23 -12.10
C ASP A 21 -8.95 3.95 -12.42
N SER A 22 -7.64 4.07 -12.61
CA SER A 22 -6.78 2.91 -12.85
C SER A 22 -6.62 1.98 -11.62
N CYS A 23 -7.12 2.38 -10.45
CA CYS A 23 -7.28 1.53 -9.25
C CYS A 23 -8.70 0.94 -9.12
N GLU A 24 -9.61 1.24 -10.06
CA GLU A 24 -11.05 0.94 -9.96
C GLU A 24 -11.70 1.60 -8.73
N ARG A 25 -11.25 2.82 -8.41
CA ARG A 25 -11.71 3.60 -7.23
C ARG A 25 -12.39 4.91 -7.59
N LEU A 26 -12.62 5.15 -8.89
CA LEU A 26 -13.28 6.37 -9.37
C LEU A 26 -14.66 6.62 -8.72
N PRO A 27 -15.54 5.60 -8.53
CA PRO A 27 -16.83 5.84 -7.88
C PRO A 27 -16.69 6.41 -6.45
N LYS A 28 -15.74 5.89 -5.66
CA LYS A 28 -15.47 6.38 -4.30
C LYS A 28 -14.93 7.82 -4.33
N PHE A 29 -14.08 8.13 -5.30
CA PHE A 29 -13.55 9.48 -5.45
C PHE A 29 -14.64 10.48 -5.79
N LEU A 30 -15.52 10.17 -6.75
CA LEU A 30 -16.65 11.01 -7.12
C LEU A 30 -17.61 11.23 -5.93
N GLU A 31 -17.83 10.21 -5.09
CA GLU A 31 -18.60 10.35 -3.85
C GLU A 31 -17.96 11.33 -2.85
N LEU A 32 -16.62 11.34 -2.74
CA LEU A 32 -15.90 12.24 -1.83
C LEU A 32 -15.80 13.67 -2.34
N VAL A 33 -15.52 13.86 -3.64
CA VAL A 33 -15.38 15.21 -4.23
C VAL A 33 -16.73 15.89 -4.46
N GLY A 34 -17.81 15.10 -4.61
CA GLY A 34 -19.15 15.59 -4.96
C GLY A 34 -19.36 15.81 -6.46
N ASP A 35 -20.62 16.05 -6.83
CA ASP A 35 -21.07 16.10 -8.23
C ASP A 35 -20.57 17.35 -9.01
N ASP A 36 -20.11 18.39 -8.31
CA ASP A 36 -19.75 19.69 -8.88
C ASP A 36 -18.25 20.04 -8.69
N LEU A 37 -17.35 19.09 -8.96
CA LEU A 37 -15.91 19.36 -8.94
C LEU A 37 -15.48 20.21 -10.14
N GLU A 38 -15.47 21.54 -9.97
CA GLU A 38 -14.90 22.45 -10.96
C GLU A 38 -13.38 22.27 -11.08
N LEU A 39 -12.86 22.33 -12.31
CA LEU A 39 -11.42 22.24 -12.59
C LEU A 39 -10.74 23.58 -12.30
N CYS A 40 -10.55 23.90 -11.03
CA CYS A 40 -9.93 25.15 -10.58
C CYS A 40 -8.90 24.91 -9.47
N TRP A 41 -8.12 25.95 -9.16
CA TRP A 41 -7.07 25.90 -8.15
C TRP A 41 -7.61 25.59 -6.74
N ASP A 42 -8.73 26.22 -6.35
CA ASP A 42 -9.35 25.99 -5.03
C ASP A 42 -9.75 24.51 -4.83
N ASN A 43 -10.17 23.85 -5.91
CA ASN A 43 -10.61 22.45 -5.89
C ASN A 43 -9.47 21.45 -6.08
N GLN A 44 -8.27 21.88 -6.49
CA GLN A 44 -7.12 20.99 -6.62
C GLN A 44 -6.78 20.34 -5.28
N TYR A 45 -6.74 21.13 -4.21
CA TYR A 45 -6.44 20.65 -2.87
C TYR A 45 -7.44 19.58 -2.40
N LEU A 46 -8.74 19.83 -2.62
CA LEU A 46 -9.79 18.85 -2.29
C LEU A 46 -9.59 17.55 -3.09
N ALA A 47 -9.32 17.65 -4.38
CA ALA A 47 -9.07 16.48 -5.23
C ALA A 47 -7.84 15.67 -4.76
N GLU A 48 -6.75 16.34 -4.37
CA GLU A 48 -5.55 15.67 -3.83
C GLU A 48 -5.86 14.91 -2.53
N GLN A 49 -6.59 15.53 -1.59
CA GLN A 49 -7.00 14.87 -0.36
C GLN A 49 -7.92 13.66 -0.63
N CYS A 50 -8.93 13.82 -1.48
CA CYS A 50 -9.83 12.74 -1.85
C CYS A 50 -9.09 11.59 -2.57
N ALA A 51 -8.09 11.91 -3.40
CA ALA A 51 -7.27 10.90 -4.05
C ALA A 51 -6.49 10.08 -3.01
N CYS A 52 -5.88 10.73 -2.01
CA CYS A 52 -5.19 10.03 -0.91
C CYS A 52 -6.11 9.02 -0.20
N GLU A 53 -7.39 9.38 0.01
CA GLU A 53 -8.37 8.51 0.66
C GLU A 53 -8.86 7.36 -0.22
N CYS A 54 -8.68 7.45 -1.54
CA CYS A 54 -9.25 6.51 -2.50
C CYS A 54 -8.30 5.42 -3.00
N ILE A 55 -6.99 5.66 -3.06
CA ILE A 55 -6.05 4.70 -3.68
C ILE A 55 -6.09 3.34 -2.97
N PHE A 56 -6.07 3.33 -1.64
CA PHE A 56 -6.18 2.11 -0.84
C PHE A 56 -7.64 1.76 -0.58
N GLN A 57 -7.94 0.45 -0.53
CA GLN A 57 -9.31 -0.01 -0.32
C GLN A 57 -9.89 0.43 1.04
N ASP A 58 -9.13 0.30 2.13
CA ASP A 58 -9.53 0.72 3.47
C ASP A 58 -8.57 1.81 3.97
N THR A 59 -8.95 3.05 3.69
CA THR A 59 -8.28 4.25 4.23
C THR A 59 -9.13 4.83 5.35
N LYS A 60 -8.48 5.14 6.48
CA LYS A 60 -9.10 5.87 7.60
C LYS A 60 -8.31 7.11 7.92
N THR A 61 -9.01 8.23 7.99
CA THR A 61 -8.44 9.53 8.33
C THR A 61 -8.83 9.89 9.76
N TYR A 62 -7.86 10.32 10.55
CA TYR A 62 -8.07 10.84 11.90
C TYR A 62 -7.43 12.21 12.01
N TYR A 63 -8.11 13.13 12.67
CA TYR A 63 -7.52 14.41 13.04
C TYR A 63 -7.26 14.42 14.54
N HIS A 64 -6.02 14.69 14.92
CA HIS A 64 -5.63 14.88 16.30
C HIS A 64 -5.39 16.37 16.54
N GLU A 65 -6.27 16.98 17.33
CA GLU A 65 -6.10 18.35 17.80
C GLU A 65 -4.88 18.47 18.73
N GLU A 66 -4.38 19.70 18.84
CA GLU A 66 -3.35 20.06 19.80
C GLU A 66 -3.78 19.63 21.21
N LYS A 67 -2.91 18.90 21.91
CA LYS A 67 -3.21 18.41 23.25
C LYS A 67 -2.05 18.64 24.18
N ARG A 68 -2.37 19.18 25.35
CA ARG A 68 -1.41 19.30 26.44
C ARG A 68 -1.07 17.91 26.98
N VAL A 69 0.17 17.47 26.79
CA VAL A 69 0.65 16.18 27.29
C VAL A 69 1.30 16.34 28.65
N SER A 70 1.97 17.47 28.89
CA SER A 70 2.62 17.77 30.16
C SER A 70 2.52 19.25 30.53
N ARG A 71 3.14 19.64 31.66
CA ARG A 71 3.11 21.03 32.10
C ARG A 71 3.78 21.99 31.09
N GLN A 72 4.70 21.48 30.28
CA GLN A 72 5.53 22.24 29.33
C GLN A 72 5.42 21.75 27.88
N GLU A 73 4.77 20.62 27.61
CA GLU A 73 4.69 20.03 26.27
C GLU A 73 3.25 19.95 25.77
N TRP A 74 3.10 20.32 24.52
CA TRP A 74 1.91 20.17 23.71
C TRP A 74 2.26 19.26 22.53
N THR A 75 1.34 18.37 22.16
CA THR A 75 1.43 17.69 20.86
C THR A 75 0.90 18.64 19.82
N GLU A 76 1.65 18.82 18.74
CA GLU A 76 1.20 19.53 17.55
C GLU A 76 -0.03 18.84 16.91
N PRO A 77 -0.92 19.61 16.26
CA PRO A 77 -2.03 19.05 15.52
C PRO A 77 -1.52 18.22 14.34
N ARG A 78 -2.19 17.10 14.06
CA ARG A 78 -1.81 16.23 12.95
C ARG A 78 -2.97 15.48 12.32
N GLY A 79 -2.96 15.40 11.00
CA GLY A 79 -3.72 14.44 10.23
C GLY A 79 -3.04 13.08 10.24
N VAL A 80 -3.82 12.01 10.42
CA VAL A 80 -3.31 10.64 10.41
C VAL A 80 -4.10 9.81 9.43
N TYR A 81 -3.42 9.33 8.40
CA TYR A 81 -3.98 8.40 7.43
C TYR A 81 -3.52 6.98 7.76
N VAL A 82 -4.48 6.06 7.83
CA VAL A 82 -4.21 4.63 8.01
C VAL A 82 -4.65 3.92 6.75
N PHE A 83 -3.68 3.44 5.98
CA PHE A 83 -3.88 2.77 4.70
C PHE A 83 -3.80 1.26 4.84
N ARG A 84 -4.85 0.56 4.40
CA ARG A 84 -4.95 -0.90 4.38
C ARG A 84 -5.49 -1.36 3.05
N ASP A 85 -4.92 -2.45 2.57
CA ASP A 85 -5.34 -3.04 1.30
C ASP A 85 -5.25 -4.57 1.35
N PRO A 86 -6.21 -5.30 0.73
CA PRO A 86 -6.11 -6.73 0.55
C PRO A 86 -4.83 -7.17 -0.18
N LEU A 87 -4.28 -6.35 -1.09
CA LEU A 87 -3.02 -6.64 -1.77
C LEU A 87 -1.85 -6.68 -0.78
N LEU A 88 -1.77 -5.72 0.16
CA LEU A 88 -0.74 -5.76 1.21
C LEU A 88 -0.88 -7.04 2.06
N SER A 89 -2.10 -7.38 2.43
CA SER A 89 -2.37 -8.56 3.27
C SER A 89 -1.99 -9.86 2.57
N ARG A 90 -2.32 -9.99 1.28
CA ARG A 90 -1.96 -11.16 0.46
C ARG A 90 -0.46 -11.23 0.23
N PHE A 91 0.19 -10.11 -0.08
CA PHE A 91 1.64 -10.06 -0.26
C PHE A 91 2.39 -10.47 1.01
N ASP A 92 2.00 -9.95 2.18
CA ASP A 92 2.58 -10.32 3.48
C ASP A 92 2.41 -11.82 3.77
N THR A 93 1.23 -12.39 3.48
CA THR A 93 0.97 -13.82 3.65
C THR A 93 1.88 -14.67 2.78
N LEU A 94 1.99 -14.34 1.49
CA LEU A 94 2.83 -15.08 0.54
C LEU A 94 4.32 -14.95 0.85
N CYS A 95 4.78 -13.79 1.34
CA CYS A 95 6.16 -13.62 1.79
C CYS A 95 6.48 -14.58 2.94
N ARG A 96 5.57 -14.74 3.90
CA ARG A 96 5.76 -15.68 5.02
C ARG A 96 5.77 -17.13 4.57
N GLU A 97 4.90 -17.50 3.63
CA GLU A 97 4.90 -18.84 3.04
C GLU A 97 6.22 -19.12 2.32
N TYR A 98 6.73 -18.14 1.58
CA TYR A 98 8.02 -18.22 0.92
C TYR A 98 9.18 -18.36 1.90
N GLU A 99 9.22 -17.53 2.94
CA GLU A 99 10.22 -17.59 4.01
C GLU A 99 10.21 -18.94 4.73
N ALA A 100 9.01 -19.48 5.03
CA ALA A 100 8.86 -20.79 5.65
C ALA A 100 9.32 -21.93 4.74
N GLN A 101 9.02 -21.88 3.43
CA GLN A 101 9.45 -22.90 2.47
C GLN A 101 10.96 -22.87 2.21
N LYS A 102 11.56 -21.68 2.15
CA LYS A 102 13.01 -21.52 1.91
C LYS A 102 13.85 -21.58 3.18
N GLY A 103 13.23 -21.51 4.36
CA GLY A 103 13.93 -21.46 5.65
C GLY A 103 14.77 -20.20 5.84
N ILE A 104 14.40 -19.10 5.18
CA ILE A 104 15.11 -17.82 5.26
C ILE A 104 14.40 -16.87 6.22
N PRO A 105 15.13 -16.03 6.97
CA PRO A 105 14.52 -14.99 7.79
C PRO A 105 13.95 -13.86 6.90
N LYS A 106 12.95 -13.14 7.42
CA LYS A 106 12.36 -11.95 6.79
C LYS A 106 13.41 -10.96 6.27
N VAL A 107 14.47 -10.75 7.05
CA VAL A 107 15.56 -9.83 6.70
C VAL A 107 16.27 -10.25 5.43
N GLU A 108 16.29 -11.52 5.06
CA GLU A 108 16.91 -12.04 3.84
C GLU A 108 15.93 -12.17 2.66
N SER A 109 14.63 -11.97 2.89
CA SER A 109 13.61 -12.03 1.85
C SER A 109 13.76 -10.85 0.88
N PRO A 110 14.09 -11.10 -0.41
CA PRO A 110 14.27 -10.02 -1.40
C PRO A 110 12.96 -9.27 -1.64
N TYR A 111 11.82 -9.96 -1.53
CA TYR A 111 10.49 -9.41 -1.74
C TYR A 111 10.12 -8.40 -0.64
N VAL A 112 10.39 -8.74 0.62
CA VAL A 112 10.12 -7.86 1.75
C VAL A 112 11.00 -6.61 1.68
N ARG A 113 12.31 -6.78 1.41
CA ARG A 113 13.22 -5.64 1.22
C ARG A 113 12.76 -4.73 0.09
N GLN A 114 12.35 -5.29 -1.03
CA GLN A 114 11.86 -4.51 -2.17
C GLN A 114 10.61 -3.70 -1.82
N LEU A 115 9.69 -4.28 -1.04
CA LEU A 115 8.50 -3.55 -0.57
C LEU A 115 8.90 -2.41 0.38
N GLU A 116 9.77 -2.68 1.37
CA GLU A 116 10.23 -1.67 2.32
C GLU A 116 10.96 -0.51 1.61
N ASP A 117 11.84 -0.82 0.66
CA ASP A 117 12.51 0.17 -0.20
C ASP A 117 11.52 0.99 -1.02
N THR A 118 10.48 0.33 -1.56
CA THR A 118 9.44 1.00 -2.35
C THR A 118 8.61 1.93 -1.47
N ILE A 119 8.20 1.48 -0.28
CA ILE A 119 7.47 2.33 0.68
C ILE A 119 8.33 3.53 1.06
N HIS A 120 9.61 3.31 1.36
CA HIS A 120 10.50 4.41 1.72
C HIS A 120 10.62 5.45 0.60
N ARG A 121 10.84 5.03 -0.64
CA ARG A 121 10.90 5.95 -1.79
C ARG A 121 9.56 6.61 -2.10
N ALA A 122 8.46 5.90 -1.94
CA ALA A 122 7.11 6.43 -2.16
C ALA A 122 6.69 7.47 -1.11
N MET A 123 7.30 7.42 0.08
CA MET A 123 7.03 8.33 1.19
C MET A 123 8.11 9.41 1.35
N GLN A 124 9.06 9.53 0.42
CA GLN A 124 10.03 10.62 0.38
C GLN A 124 9.41 11.83 -0.34
N PHE A 125 8.57 12.57 0.37
CA PHE A 125 7.98 13.82 -0.14
C PHE A 125 8.97 14.99 -0.02
N ASP A 126 8.86 15.97 -0.92
CA ASP A 126 9.59 17.25 -0.85
C ASP A 126 8.93 18.19 0.18
N ASP A 127 8.79 17.68 1.40
CA ASP A 127 8.24 18.36 2.57
C ASP A 127 9.02 17.84 3.80
N TYR A 128 8.98 18.55 4.91
CA TYR A 128 9.64 18.13 6.17
C TYR A 128 8.63 17.85 7.28
N SER A 129 7.38 18.22 7.09
CA SER A 129 6.31 18.21 8.08
C SER A 129 5.46 16.95 7.98
N TYR A 130 6.11 15.78 7.92
CA TYR A 130 5.44 14.48 7.96
C TYR A 130 6.29 13.40 8.65
N ASP A 131 5.63 12.32 9.02
CA ASP A 131 6.27 11.07 9.42
C ASP A 131 5.45 9.89 8.88
N TYR A 132 6.05 8.71 8.73
CA TYR A 132 5.30 7.53 8.31
C TYR A 132 5.81 6.26 9.00
N LEU A 133 4.90 5.31 9.18
CA LEU A 133 5.18 4.04 9.81
C LEU A 133 4.62 2.90 8.98
N TRP A 134 5.51 2.02 8.54
CA TRP A 134 5.15 0.71 8.00
C TRP A 134 4.98 -0.28 9.16
N LYS A 135 3.83 -0.93 9.23
CA LYS A 135 3.60 -2.05 10.15
C LYS A 135 3.31 -3.29 9.33
N ASP A 136 4.17 -4.29 9.47
CA ASP A 136 3.86 -5.63 8.98
C ASP A 136 2.71 -6.24 9.80
N GLY A 137 2.08 -7.27 9.24
CA GLY A 137 0.96 -7.94 9.92
C GLY A 137 1.40 -8.83 11.08
N THR A 138 2.63 -8.75 11.58
CA THR A 138 3.14 -9.67 12.60
C THR A 138 2.76 -9.22 14.01
N GLU A 139 2.77 -7.91 14.26
CA GLU A 139 2.46 -7.33 15.57
C GLU A 139 0.99 -6.95 15.75
N ASP A 140 0.26 -6.67 14.65
CA ASP A 140 -1.13 -6.22 14.70
C ASP A 140 -2.10 -7.29 14.20
N ARG A 141 -3.11 -7.62 15.01
CA ARG A 141 -4.23 -8.51 14.64
C ARG A 141 -5.01 -8.00 13.43
N LYS A 142 -4.89 -6.71 13.11
CA LYS A 142 -5.58 -6.07 11.99
C LYS A 142 -4.82 -6.11 10.66
N GLY A 143 -3.69 -6.82 10.59
CA GLY A 143 -2.92 -7.02 9.36
C GLY A 143 -1.98 -5.87 9.00
N PRO A 144 -1.25 -6.00 7.87
CA PRO A 144 -0.27 -5.02 7.42
C PRO A 144 -0.93 -3.69 7.05
N LYS A 145 -0.27 -2.58 7.39
CA LYS A 145 -0.79 -1.23 7.15
C LYS A 145 0.32 -0.21 7.08
N ILE A 146 0.06 0.87 6.37
CA ILE A 146 0.89 2.07 6.36
C ILE A 146 0.15 3.15 7.15
N VAL A 147 0.86 3.84 8.02
CA VAL A 147 0.34 4.98 8.77
C VAL A 147 1.14 6.20 8.34
N LEU A 148 0.47 7.23 7.84
CA LEU A 148 1.08 8.50 7.45
C LEU A 148 0.59 9.60 8.40
N PHE A 149 1.52 10.35 8.96
CA PHE A 149 1.29 11.50 9.82
C PHE A 149 1.62 12.76 9.02
N LEU A 150 0.65 13.65 8.86
CA LEU A 150 0.83 14.96 8.24
C LEU A 150 0.66 16.01 9.34
N PHE A 151 1.70 16.80 9.58
CA PHE A 151 1.65 17.88 10.58
C PHE A 151 1.22 19.20 9.92
N GLU A 152 0.96 20.23 10.74
CA GLU A 152 0.33 21.49 10.30
C GLU A 152 1.02 22.18 9.12
N GLU A 153 2.33 22.06 8.99
CA GLU A 153 3.11 22.73 7.95
C GLU A 153 3.18 21.93 6.63
N PHE A 154 2.53 20.76 6.55
CA PHE A 154 2.54 19.93 5.36
C PHE A 154 1.72 20.57 4.22
N CYS A 155 2.37 20.82 3.09
CA CYS A 155 1.80 21.66 2.04
C CYS A 155 1.59 20.94 0.69
N THR A 156 2.11 19.72 0.51
CA THR A 156 2.15 19.07 -0.81
C THR A 156 1.49 17.70 -0.80
N TYR A 157 0.21 17.62 -1.22
CA TYR A 157 -0.53 16.35 -1.30
C TYR A 157 -0.40 15.64 -2.65
N SER A 158 0.06 16.33 -3.70
CA SER A 158 0.10 15.83 -5.09
C SER A 158 0.84 14.50 -5.26
N ASP A 159 1.89 14.27 -4.47
CA ASP A 159 2.78 13.13 -4.65
C ASP A 159 2.32 11.88 -3.86
N ILE A 160 1.48 12.08 -2.84
CA ILE A 160 1.01 10.99 -1.97
C ILE A 160 0.22 9.95 -2.79
N PRO A 161 -0.79 10.30 -3.61
CA PRO A 161 -1.56 9.31 -4.37
C PRO A 161 -0.68 8.46 -5.30
N GLU A 162 0.31 9.07 -5.96
CA GLU A 162 1.22 8.35 -6.86
C GLU A 162 2.13 7.39 -6.08
N GLY A 163 2.67 7.83 -4.93
CA GLY A 163 3.44 6.99 -4.03
C GLY A 163 2.64 5.78 -3.54
N LEU A 164 1.40 6.01 -3.09
CA LEU A 164 0.48 4.96 -2.67
C LEU A 164 0.22 3.96 -3.80
N ARG A 165 0.02 4.42 -5.04
CA ARG A 165 -0.18 3.53 -6.19
C ARG A 165 1.06 2.68 -6.47
N LYS A 166 2.26 3.25 -6.47
CA LYS A 166 3.52 2.51 -6.69
C LYS A 166 3.70 1.37 -5.68
N ILE A 167 3.27 1.57 -4.43
CA ILE A 167 3.29 0.53 -3.40
C ILE A 167 2.35 -0.63 -3.78
N LEU A 168 1.11 -0.34 -4.20
CA LEU A 168 0.15 -1.37 -4.62
C LEU A 168 0.62 -2.11 -5.87
N ASP A 169 1.19 -1.42 -6.86
CA ASP A 169 1.74 -2.04 -8.07
C ASP A 169 2.89 -2.99 -7.74
N THR A 170 3.75 -2.60 -6.79
CA THR A 170 4.85 -3.45 -6.30
C THR A 170 4.32 -4.69 -5.59
N CYS A 171 3.28 -4.56 -4.78
CA CYS A 171 2.61 -5.69 -4.15
C CYS A 171 1.99 -6.63 -5.19
N ALA A 172 1.26 -6.09 -6.17
CA ALA A 172 0.62 -6.88 -7.22
C ALA A 172 1.65 -7.62 -8.09
N TRP A 173 2.77 -6.98 -8.42
CA TRP A 173 3.86 -7.62 -9.14
C TRP A 173 4.51 -8.72 -8.28
N GLY A 174 4.81 -8.42 -7.01
CA GLY A 174 5.44 -9.34 -6.08
C GLY A 174 4.59 -10.58 -5.79
N ILE A 175 3.27 -10.41 -5.63
CA ILE A 175 2.30 -11.51 -5.52
C ILE A 175 2.43 -12.45 -6.73
N LYS A 176 2.44 -11.91 -7.95
CA LYS A 176 2.56 -12.74 -9.17
C LYS A 176 3.87 -13.52 -9.23
N GLN A 177 4.98 -12.97 -8.72
CA GLN A 177 6.26 -13.69 -8.68
C GLN A 177 6.26 -14.76 -7.59
N LEU A 178 5.82 -14.41 -6.38
CA LEU A 178 5.71 -15.33 -5.25
C LEU A 178 4.82 -16.54 -5.61
N GLU A 179 3.65 -16.30 -6.21
CA GLU A 179 2.75 -17.38 -6.63
C GLU A 179 3.38 -18.30 -7.68
N ARG A 180 4.19 -17.76 -8.59
CA ARG A 180 4.92 -18.57 -9.57
C ARG A 180 6.00 -19.42 -8.91
N GLU A 181 6.78 -18.84 -8.00
CA GLU A 181 7.86 -19.57 -7.32
C GLU A 181 7.31 -20.65 -6.38
N LEU A 182 6.24 -20.35 -5.64
CA LEU A 182 5.55 -21.31 -4.77
C LEU A 182 4.88 -22.43 -5.60
N GLY A 183 4.16 -22.08 -6.67
CA GLY A 183 3.49 -23.05 -7.54
C GLY A 183 4.45 -23.94 -8.36
N GLN A 184 5.65 -23.46 -8.67
CA GLN A 184 6.69 -24.28 -9.33
C GLN A 184 7.27 -25.35 -8.41
N GLN A 185 7.23 -25.17 -7.09
CA GLN A 185 7.73 -26.18 -6.15
C GLN A 185 6.71 -27.30 -5.87
N GLU A 186 5.40 -27.00 -5.88
CA GLU A 186 4.36 -28.04 -5.78
C GLU A 186 4.42 -29.05 -6.94
N ASN A 187 4.72 -28.59 -8.16
CA ASN A 187 4.89 -29.46 -9.33
C ASN A 187 6.20 -30.27 -9.35
N ASN A 188 7.15 -29.98 -8.46
CA ASN A 188 8.41 -30.73 -8.35
C ASN A 188 8.33 -31.89 -7.34
N VAL A 189 7.18 -32.15 -6.72
CA VAL A 189 6.95 -33.36 -5.93
C VAL A 189 6.71 -34.53 -6.90
N ILE A 190 7.80 -35.09 -7.42
CA ILE A 190 7.76 -36.36 -8.17
C ILE A 190 7.31 -37.45 -7.18
N SER A 191 6.11 -37.98 -7.37
CA SER A 191 5.64 -39.20 -6.71
C SER A 191 6.64 -40.33 -7.01
N LEU A 192 7.31 -40.85 -5.98
CA LEU A 192 8.08 -42.09 -6.11
C LEU A 192 7.12 -43.20 -6.58
N PRO A 193 7.42 -43.94 -7.67
CA PRO A 193 6.58 -45.05 -8.09
C PRO A 193 6.62 -46.12 -7.00
N ALA A 194 5.45 -46.56 -6.55
CA ALA A 194 5.31 -47.66 -5.61
C ALA A 194 5.99 -48.91 -6.18
N THR A 195 7.08 -49.33 -5.54
CA THR A 195 7.82 -50.54 -5.91
C THR A 195 6.87 -51.73 -5.82
N ALA A 196 6.69 -52.43 -6.93
CA ALA A 196 5.86 -53.63 -7.02
C ALA A 196 6.31 -54.67 -5.98
N ALA A 197 5.35 -55.19 -5.21
CA ALA A 197 5.57 -56.32 -4.32
C ALA A 197 5.90 -57.57 -5.16
N PRO A 198 6.92 -58.37 -4.80
CA PRO A 198 7.19 -59.62 -5.50
C PRO A 198 6.12 -60.67 -5.16
N GLU A 199 5.55 -61.27 -6.20
CA GLU A 199 4.74 -62.48 -6.13
C GLU A 199 5.59 -63.64 -5.59
N TYR A 200 5.28 -64.11 -4.38
CA TYR A 200 5.74 -65.41 -3.93
C TYR A 200 4.79 -66.48 -4.47
N LYS A 201 5.25 -67.25 -5.45
CA LYS A 201 4.67 -68.54 -5.81
C LYS A 201 5.16 -69.58 -4.79
N GLU A 202 4.29 -70.00 -3.89
CA GLU A 202 4.52 -71.22 -3.10
C GLU A 202 4.26 -72.44 -3.99
N ALA A 203 5.24 -73.35 -3.99
CA ALA A 203 5.11 -74.69 -4.53
C ALA A 203 4.65 -75.63 -3.41
N ALA A 204 3.55 -76.35 -3.62
CA ALA A 204 3.24 -77.63 -3.00
C ALA A 204 2.26 -78.40 -3.90
#